data_AF-A0A816HYB8-F1
#
_entry.id   AF-A0A816HYB8-F1
#
_cell.length_a   1.000
_cell.length_b   1.000
_cell.length_c   1.000
_cell.angle_alpha   90.00
_cell.angle_beta   90.00
_cell.angle_gamma   90.00
#
_symmetry.space_group_name_H-M   'P 1'
#
loop_
_entity.id
_entity.type
_entity.pdbx_description
1 polymer ?
#
loop_
_entity_poly.entity_id
_entity_poly.type
_entity_poly.pdbx_seq_one_letter_code
_entity_poly.pdbx_strand_id
1 'polypeptide(L)'
;MTFVDPKSDHKPKDGTGFVKRGTKFTVSDYLIVTPKKSSSTFNLLKKLKIQADDLEVQVISISNAEALNLLRASLVTSSALSSAFRSLLVKEDRLNPISKRPKIET
;
A
#
# COMPACT_ATOMS: atom_id res chain seq x y z
N MET A 1 -10.53 -3.60 -23.26
CA MET A 1 -9.14 -3.14 -23.08
C MET A 1 -8.64 -2.64 -24.43
N THR A 2 -8.50 -1.33 -24.61
CA THR A 2 -7.97 -0.75 -25.85
C THR A 2 -6.46 -0.64 -25.73
N PHE A 3 -5.74 -1.35 -26.59
CA PHE A 3 -4.29 -1.24 -26.72
C PHE A 3 -3.96 0.09 -27.42
N VAL A 4 -3.19 0.96 -26.76
CA VAL A 4 -2.82 2.29 -27.26
C VAL A 4 -1.34 2.28 -27.62
N ASP A 5 -1.04 2.68 -28.85
CA ASP A 5 0.34 2.83 -29.35
C ASP A 5 0.98 4.10 -28.75
N PRO A 6 2.08 3.98 -28.00
CA PRO A 6 2.76 5.11 -27.37
C PRO A 6 3.42 6.10 -28.35
N LYS A 7 3.47 5.81 -29.67
CA LYS A 7 4.06 6.71 -30.69
C LYS A 7 3.05 7.38 -31.63
N SER A 8 1.74 7.28 -31.38
CA SER A 8 0.76 7.92 -32.27
C SER A 8 0.80 9.45 -32.16
N ASP A 9 0.99 10.13 -33.29
CA ASP A 9 0.93 11.60 -33.43
C ASP A 9 -0.47 12.18 -33.17
N HIS A 10 -1.46 11.31 -32.98
CA HIS A 10 -2.81 11.70 -32.60
C HIS A 10 -2.83 12.02 -31.11
N LYS A 11 -2.67 13.30 -30.73
CA LYS A 11 -2.86 13.74 -29.34
C LYS A 11 -4.30 13.40 -28.91
N PRO A 12 -4.51 12.38 -28.06
CA PRO A 12 -5.84 12.13 -27.57
C PRO A 12 -6.23 13.30 -26.67
N LYS A 13 -7.50 13.74 -26.77
CA LYS A 13 -8.05 14.83 -25.94
C LYS A 13 -7.88 14.56 -24.44
N ASP A 14 -7.66 13.28 -24.09
CA ASP A 14 -7.33 12.82 -22.76
C ASP A 14 -5.96 12.11 -22.81
N GLY A 15 -4.93 12.75 -22.25
CA GLY A 15 -3.54 12.27 -22.27
C GLY A 15 -3.41 10.85 -21.71
N THR A 16 -3.10 9.89 -22.59
CA THR A 16 -3.10 8.46 -22.27
C THR A 16 -1.67 7.92 -22.40
N GLY A 17 -1.02 7.73 -21.26
CA GLY A 17 0.27 7.03 -21.15
C GLY A 17 1.18 7.59 -20.06
N PHE A 18 1.16 8.91 -19.86
CA PHE A 18 2.00 9.58 -18.87
C PHE A 18 1.15 10.27 -17.81
N VAL A 19 1.57 10.10 -16.56
CA VAL A 19 0.96 10.76 -15.40
C VAL A 19 1.82 11.94 -14.98
N LYS A 20 1.22 12.98 -14.41
CA LYS A 20 1.96 14.15 -13.93
C LYS A 20 2.97 13.72 -12.85
N ARG A 21 4.17 14.30 -12.86
CA ARG A 21 5.17 14.08 -11.81
C ARG A 21 4.56 14.38 -10.43
N GLY A 22 4.82 13.51 -9.46
CA GLY A 22 4.29 13.63 -8.10
C GLY A 22 2.85 13.14 -7.93
N THR A 23 2.22 12.59 -8.98
CA THR A 23 0.94 11.88 -8.84
C THR A 23 1.13 10.70 -7.90
N LYS A 24 0.32 10.65 -6.84
CA LYS A 24 0.29 9.53 -5.90
C LYS A 24 -0.77 8.53 -6.35
N PHE A 25 -0.56 7.26 -6.03
CA PHE A 25 -1.49 6.18 -6.36
C PHE A 25 -1.86 5.41 -5.10
N THR A 26 -3.07 4.85 -5.12
CA THR A 26 -3.47 3.79 -4.21
C THR A 26 -3.41 2.49 -4.99
N VAL A 27 -2.79 1.47 -4.39
CA VAL A 27 -2.73 0.11 -4.94
C VAL A 27 -3.41 -0.81 -3.93
N SER A 28 -4.34 -1.63 -4.38
CA SER A 28 -5.01 -2.63 -3.53
C SER A 28 -4.27 -3.97 -3.54
N ASP A 29 -4.68 -4.90 -2.67
CA ASP A 29 -4.13 -6.26 -2.62
C ASP A 29 -4.28 -7.05 -3.94
N TYR A 30 -5.28 -6.71 -4.73
CA TYR A 30 -5.51 -7.24 -6.08
C TYR A 30 -4.73 -6.48 -7.16
N LEU A 31 -3.79 -5.62 -6.77
CA LEU A 31 -2.96 -4.77 -7.63
C LEU A 31 -3.75 -3.80 -8.53
N ILE A 32 -4.96 -3.42 -8.09
CA ILE A 32 -5.74 -2.39 -8.77
C ILE A 32 -5.12 -1.03 -8.45
N VAL A 33 -4.54 -0.38 -9.46
CA VAL A 33 -3.91 0.93 -9.34
C VAL A 33 -4.94 2.03 -9.62
N THR A 34 -5.16 2.90 -8.63
CA THR A 34 -6.06 4.05 -8.76
C THR A 34 -5.31 5.35 -8.45
N PRO A 35 -5.39 6.39 -9.31
CA PRO A 35 -4.84 7.70 -8.98
C PRO A 35 -5.45 8.21 -7.67
N LYS A 36 -4.60 8.64 -6.75
CA LYS A 36 -5.07 9.26 -5.50
C LYS A 36 -5.64 10.62 -5.86
N LYS A 37 -6.97 10.72 -5.89
CA LYS A 37 -7.67 12.00 -6.04
C LYS A 37 -7.29 12.94 -4.89
N SER A 38 -7.51 14.24 -5.07
CA SER A 38 -7.36 15.26 -4.01
C SER A 38 -8.22 14.98 -2.76
N SER A 39 -9.14 14.02 -2.83
CA SER A 39 -9.85 13.50 -1.66
C SER A 39 -8.88 12.87 -0.66
N SER A 40 -8.98 13.29 0.60
CA SER A 40 -8.20 12.76 1.72
C SER A 40 -8.26 11.23 1.80
N THR A 41 -7.17 10.60 2.28
CA THR A 41 -7.13 9.17 2.66
C THR A 41 -8.32 8.81 3.55
N PHE A 42 -8.80 9.75 4.36
CA PHE A 42 -10.00 9.63 5.18
C PHE A 42 -11.27 9.28 4.39
N ASN A 43 -11.47 9.85 3.21
CA ASN A 43 -12.64 9.54 2.37
C ASN A 43 -12.60 8.10 1.85
N LEU A 44 -11.41 7.56 1.59
CA LEU A 44 -11.24 6.15 1.22
C LEU A 44 -11.62 5.23 2.38
N LEU A 45 -11.14 5.52 3.59
CA LEU A 45 -11.46 4.75 4.80
C LEU A 45 -12.97 4.74 5.09
N LYS A 46 -13.61 5.92 5.00
CA LYS A 46 -15.07 6.05 5.13
C LYS A 46 -15.83 5.18 4.12
N LYS A 47 -15.36 5.12 2.86
CA LYS A 47 -15.96 4.27 1.82
C LYS A 47 -15.81 2.78 2.13
N LEU A 48 -14.68 2.40 2.73
CA LEU A 48 -14.42 1.01 3.16
C LEU A 48 -15.11 0.64 4.48
N LYS A 49 -15.79 1.60 5.14
CA LYS A 49 -16.45 1.43 6.44
C LYS A 49 -15.49 0.95 7.55
N ILE A 50 -14.21 1.29 7.44
CA ILE A 50 -13.19 0.98 8.43
C ILE A 50 -13.16 2.11 9.47
N GLN A 51 -13.19 1.77 10.76
CA GLN A 51 -13.03 2.77 11.82
C GLN A 51 -11.58 3.26 11.82
N ALA A 52 -11.37 4.56 12.07
CA ALA A 52 -10.02 5.12 12.06
C ALA A 52 -9.12 4.50 13.15
N ASP A 53 -9.72 4.10 14.28
CA ASP A 53 -9.02 3.50 15.42
C ASP A 53 -8.48 2.09 15.11
N ASP A 54 -9.05 1.41 14.10
CA ASP A 54 -8.60 0.08 13.67
C ASP A 54 -7.51 0.14 12.58
N LEU A 55 -7.08 1.35 12.18
CA LEU A 55 -6.13 1.54 11.08
C LEU A 55 -4.72 1.84 11.59
N GLU A 56 -3.77 1.02 11.12
CA GLU A 56 -2.35 1.30 11.24
C GLU A 56 -1.79 1.85 9.91
N VAL A 57 -0.97 2.90 9.99
CA VAL A 57 -0.29 3.49 8.82
C VAL A 57 1.21 3.31 8.98
N GLN A 58 1.81 2.48 8.12
CA GLN A 58 3.26 2.26 8.08
C GLN A 58 3.88 2.80 6.79
N VAL A 59 5.10 3.33 6.90
CA VAL A 59 5.93 3.70 5.75
C VAL A 59 6.93 2.56 5.53
N ILE A 60 6.83 1.90 4.38
CA ILE A 60 7.75 0.83 3.99
C ILE A 60 8.68 1.31 2.88
N SER A 61 9.92 0.83 2.90
CA SER A 61 10.86 0.97 1.79
C SER A 61 10.87 -0.33 1.00
N ILE A 62 10.77 -0.24 -0.33
CA ILE A 62 10.74 -1.39 -1.24
C ILE A 62 12.06 -1.42 -1.99
N SER A 63 12.88 -2.44 -1.73
CA SER A 63 14.07 -2.71 -2.54
C SER A 63 13.74 -3.65 -3.69
N ASN A 64 14.75 -3.99 -4.50
CA ASN A 64 14.61 -4.93 -5.61
C ASN A 64 14.14 -6.33 -5.13
N ALA A 65 14.54 -6.75 -3.94
CA ALA A 65 14.14 -8.04 -3.39
C ALA A 65 12.64 -8.08 -3.08
N GLU A 66 12.11 -7.03 -2.44
CA GLU A 66 10.68 -6.92 -2.13
C GLU A 66 9.85 -6.74 -3.41
N ALA A 67 10.36 -6.02 -4.40
CA ALA A 67 9.69 -5.87 -5.70
C ALA A 67 9.57 -7.21 -6.44
N LEU A 68 10.63 -8.02 -6.45
CA LEU A 68 10.59 -9.37 -7.03
C LEU A 68 9.65 -10.29 -6.24
N ASN A 69 9.62 -10.17 -4.90
CA ASN A 69 8.69 -10.91 -4.07
C ASN A 69 7.23 -10.51 -4.38
N LEU A 70 6.96 -9.23 -4.61
CA LEU A 70 5.66 -8.74 -5.03
C LEU A 70 5.24 -9.31 -6.39
N LEU A 71 6.16 -9.35 -7.36
CA LEU A 71 5.90 -9.98 -8.66
C LEU A 71 5.58 -11.47 -8.50
N ARG A 72 6.33 -12.19 -7.66
CA ARG A 72 6.04 -13.60 -7.40
C ARG A 72 4.65 -13.76 -6.77
N ALA A 73 4.34 -12.95 -5.75
CA ALA A 73 3.07 -12.99 -5.04
C ALA A 73 1.86 -12.67 -5.95
N SER A 74 2.02 -11.79 -6.93
CA SER A 74 0.94 -11.43 -7.86
C SER A 74 0.50 -12.58 -8.78
N LEU A 75 1.41 -13.53 -9.04
CA LEU A 75 1.15 -14.67 -9.91
C LEU A 75 0.51 -15.84 -9.19
N VAL A 76 0.69 -15.94 -7.86
CA VAL A 76 0.33 -17.13 -7.09
C VAL A 76 -0.64 -16.87 -5.95
N THR A 77 -1.00 -15.60 -5.69
CA THR A 77 -1.91 -15.22 -4.60
C THR A 77 -2.97 -14.22 -5.07
N SER A 78 -4.11 -14.19 -4.39
CA SER A 78 -5.15 -13.16 -4.53
C SER A 78 -4.94 -11.95 -3.61
N SER A 79 -3.90 -11.97 -2.77
CA SER A 79 -3.58 -10.94 -1.78
C SER A 79 -2.09 -10.55 -1.88
N ALA A 80 -1.72 -9.94 -3.00
CA ALA A 80 -0.33 -9.82 -3.40
C ALA A 80 0.49 -8.89 -2.48
N LEU A 81 -0.04 -7.71 -2.11
CA LEU A 81 0.69 -6.77 -1.24
C LEU A 81 0.86 -7.37 0.16
N SER A 82 -0.23 -7.91 0.72
CA SER A 82 -0.24 -8.61 1.99
C SER A 82 0.77 -9.76 2.00
N SER A 83 0.81 -10.60 0.97
CA SER A 83 1.75 -11.72 0.91
C SER A 83 3.20 -11.24 0.75
N ALA A 84 3.43 -10.21 -0.06
CA ALA A 84 4.77 -9.75 -0.41
C ALA A 84 5.44 -8.94 0.70
N PHE A 85 4.66 -8.15 1.44
CA PHE A 85 5.17 -7.17 2.40
C PHE A 85 4.90 -7.56 3.86
N ARG A 86 4.30 -8.73 4.12
CA ARG A 86 4.04 -9.26 5.47
C ARG A 86 5.21 -9.15 6.44
N SER A 87 6.44 -9.38 5.97
CA SER A 87 7.66 -9.31 6.79
C SER A 87 8.14 -7.88 7.07
N LEU A 88 7.68 -6.90 6.29
CA LEU A 88 8.03 -5.48 6.43
C LEU A 88 7.07 -4.75 7.39
N LEU A 89 5.90 -5.32 7.64
CA LEU A 89 4.93 -4.77 8.57
C LEU A 89 5.36 -5.15 9.98
N VAL A 90 5.74 -4.15 10.77
CA VAL A 90 6.02 -4.34 12.19
C VAL A 90 4.68 -4.55 12.89
N LYS A 91 4.51 -5.66 13.60
CA LYS A 91 3.46 -5.76 14.62
C LYS A 91 4.01 -5.10 15.88
N GLU A 92 3.32 -4.08 16.38
CA GLU A 92 3.63 -3.38 17.63
C GLU A 92 3.35 -4.26 18.88
N ASP A 93 3.89 -5.49 18.92
CA ASP A 93 3.58 -6.49 19.95
C ASP A 93 4.82 -7.21 20.51
N ARG A 94 6.05 -6.72 20.22
CA ARG A 94 7.29 -7.42 20.60
C ARG A 94 8.34 -6.60 21.35
N LEU A 95 7.96 -5.50 21.99
CA LEU A 95 8.80 -4.81 22.98
C LEU A 95 8.00 -4.35 24.21
N ASN A 96 7.52 -5.30 25.01
CA ASN A 96 7.33 -5.07 26.46
C ASN A 96 7.34 -6.40 27.25
N PRO A 97 8.53 -6.98 27.55
CA PRO A 97 8.66 -7.94 28.62
C PRO A 97 8.68 -7.18 29.96
N ILE A 98 7.52 -7.07 30.61
CA ILE A 98 7.31 -7.11 32.06
C ILE A 98 8.37 -6.35 32.90
N SER A 99 8.26 -5.02 32.98
CA SER A 99 8.72 -4.29 34.18
C SER A 99 7.59 -4.31 35.21
N LYS A 100 7.51 -5.38 35.99
CA LYS A 100 6.87 -5.38 37.31
C LYS A 100 7.82 -6.03 38.29
N ARG A 101 8.80 -5.27 38.80
CA ARG A 101 9.38 -5.59 40.10
C ARG A 101 8.36 -5.17 41.16
N PRO A 102 7.87 -6.08 42.04
CA PRO A 102 7.19 -5.64 43.25
C PRO A 102 8.24 -4.91 44.10
N LYS A 103 7.93 -3.68 44.51
CA LYS A 103 8.61 -3.03 45.64
C LYS A 103 8.15 -3.81 46.87
N ILE A 104 9.04 -4.64 47.42
CA ILE A 104 8.85 -5.19 48.75
C ILE A 104 9.24 -4.05 49.69
N GLU A 105 8.25 -3.42 50.31
CA GLU A 105 8.49 -2.63 51.52
C GLU A 105 8.62 -3.60 52.69
N THR A 106 9.77 -3.59 53.36
CA THR A 106 9.95 -3.96 54.77
C THR A 106 11.08 -3.10 55.30
#